data_AF-A0A938RGW3-F1
#
_entry.id   AF-A0A938RGW3-F1
#
_cell.length_a   1.000
_cell.length_b   1.000
_cell.length_c   1.000
_cell.angle_alpha   90.00
_cell.angle_beta   90.00
_cell.angle_gamma   90.00
#
_symmetry.space_group_name_H-M   'P 1'
#
loop_
_entity.id
_entity.type
_entity.pdbx_description
1 polymer ?
#
loop_
_entity_poly.entity_id
_entity_poly.type
_entity_poly.pdbx_seq_one_letter_code
_entity_poly.pdbx_strand_id
1 'polypeptide(L)'
;MFSRKMMIFPVLAFLFLSTSCAALRSMGGASPEEVKRSELSKDDLWALTKTLEKEKAICQQQLADQEAAAARMNGRLSDQQTEMIRAQRQITELKQTADDLNRTVKELREAEKTRNARDLVHGEPSKAWGTIMYARDRTNIRTKRTVASRPRGLLAAGERVKADFLQDDWYAVFKITETERSEKNALGYVHAPRLFTRSLPGRTPETGMKEAPPAADALVKEIFSVAVKSIRHMVQPGGKEVLLVEFDRFYVPAVYNIEGDAPMIIVDVTRTSSMQKEWSEIETDGTLIRKIRVAPNPAAGILRIMMHMIPDKNYDVKPTFYTGEDSKVYALEVTGVTP
;
A
#
# COMPACT_ATOMS: atom_id res chain seq x y z
N MET A 1 -14.83 29.44 21.21
CA MET A 1 -13.71 30.41 21.11
C MET A 1 -12.44 29.65 20.83
N PHE A 2 -12.07 29.46 19.57
CA PHE A 2 -10.73 29.00 19.19
C PHE A 2 -10.25 29.90 18.06
N SER A 3 -9.21 30.67 18.37
CA SER A 3 -8.62 31.69 17.51
C SER A 3 -7.92 31.01 16.33
N ARG A 4 -8.53 31.06 15.15
CA ARG A 4 -7.86 30.70 13.88
C ARG A 4 -6.90 31.83 13.53
N LYS A 5 -5.62 31.66 13.91
CA LYS A 5 -4.52 32.43 13.34
C LYS A 5 -4.44 32.08 11.85
N MET A 6 -4.89 33.00 11.00
CA MET A 6 -4.57 33.03 9.57
C MET A 6 -3.05 33.15 9.43
N MET A 7 -2.39 32.09 8.96
CA MET A 7 -1.09 32.24 8.29
C MET A 7 -1.36 32.72 6.87
N ILE A 8 -1.38 34.04 6.71
CA ILE A 8 -1.08 34.69 5.44
C ILE A 8 0.44 34.85 5.44
N PHE A 9 1.14 34.03 4.68
CA PHE A 9 2.57 34.17 4.37
C PHE A 9 2.75 33.91 2.87
N PRO A 10 3.79 34.48 2.23
CA PRO A 10 3.64 35.51 1.22
C PRO A 10 4.12 34.97 -0.12
N VAL A 11 3.22 34.89 -1.10
CA VAL A 11 3.59 34.55 -2.50
C VAL A 11 4.20 35.76 -3.24
N LEU A 12 4.54 36.84 -2.52
CA LEU A 12 4.97 38.13 -3.07
C LEU A 12 6.49 38.37 -2.97
N ALA A 13 7.30 37.32 -3.00
CA ALA A 13 8.77 37.43 -2.90
C ALA A 13 9.54 36.75 -4.06
N PHE A 14 8.89 36.44 -5.19
CA PHE A 14 9.56 35.81 -6.34
C PHE A 14 9.51 36.59 -7.66
N LEU A 15 9.13 37.87 -7.65
CA LEU A 15 9.02 38.71 -8.87
C LEU A 15 9.96 39.93 -8.89
N PHE A 16 11.17 39.84 -8.34
CA PHE A 16 12.16 40.94 -8.42
C PHE A 16 13.60 40.53 -8.76
N LEU A 17 13.83 39.39 -9.44
CA LEU A 17 15.20 38.92 -9.73
C LEU A 17 15.51 38.62 -11.21
N SER A 18 14.66 38.96 -12.18
CA SER A 18 14.97 38.66 -13.60
C SER A 18 14.93 39.84 -14.57
N THR A 19 15.11 41.08 -14.08
CA THR A 19 15.45 42.22 -14.95
C THR A 19 16.81 42.80 -14.58
N SER A 20 17.79 41.94 -14.34
CA SER A 20 19.18 42.27 -14.66
C SER A 20 19.33 42.21 -16.18
N CYS A 21 18.94 43.28 -16.88
CA CYS A 21 19.53 43.61 -18.16
C CYS A 21 21.01 43.94 -17.93
N ALA A 22 21.82 42.91 -17.69
CA ALA A 22 23.26 42.99 -17.74
C ALA A 22 23.68 43.04 -19.22
N ALA A 23 23.47 44.20 -19.83
CA ALA A 23 24.31 44.68 -20.92
C ALA A 23 25.24 45.78 -20.40
N LEU A 24 25.77 45.62 -19.19
CA LEU A 24 26.97 46.36 -18.78
C LEU A 24 28.16 45.71 -19.50
N ARG A 25 28.37 46.15 -20.75
CA ARG A 25 29.69 46.04 -21.38
C ARG A 25 30.68 46.65 -20.40
N SER A 26 31.63 45.83 -19.95
CA SER A 26 32.84 46.30 -19.26
C SER A 26 33.53 47.31 -20.17
N MET A 27 33.32 48.60 -19.93
CA MET A 27 34.13 49.66 -20.51
C MET A 27 35.43 49.68 -19.72
N GLY A 28 36.46 49.08 -20.31
CA GLY A 28 37.84 49.20 -19.83
C GLY A 28 38.22 50.66 -19.70
N GLY A 29 38.98 50.97 -18.64
CA GLY A 29 39.30 52.32 -18.16
C GLY A 29 39.89 53.24 -19.22
N ALA A 30 39.02 54.05 -19.82
CA ALA A 30 39.42 55.24 -20.55
C ALA A 30 39.24 56.45 -19.64
N SER A 31 40.30 57.27 -19.58
CA SER A 31 40.42 58.49 -18.78
C SER A 31 39.24 59.47 -19.01
N PRO A 32 38.76 60.21 -17.98
CA PRO A 32 37.54 61.02 -18.07
C PRO A 32 37.63 62.31 -18.92
N GLU A 33 38.77 62.64 -19.53
CA GLU A 33 39.00 64.02 -20.04
C GLU A 33 38.82 64.28 -21.54
N GLU A 34 38.52 63.30 -22.40
CA GLU A 34 38.30 63.57 -23.83
C GLU A 34 36.99 62.99 -24.38
N VAL A 35 35.87 63.29 -23.74
CA VAL A 35 34.57 63.17 -24.42
C VAL A 35 34.37 64.42 -25.29
N LYS A 36 35.01 64.43 -26.46
CA LYS A 36 34.63 65.33 -27.55
C LYS A 36 33.14 65.07 -27.82
N ARG A 37 32.31 66.09 -27.55
CA ARG A 37 30.90 66.12 -27.94
C ARG A 37 30.83 66.08 -29.46
N SER A 38 30.87 64.89 -30.03
CA SER A 38 30.41 64.66 -31.38
C SER A 38 28.91 64.95 -31.36
N GLU A 39 28.52 66.10 -31.91
CA GLU A 39 27.13 66.44 -32.13
C GLU A 39 26.52 65.31 -32.97
N LEU A 40 25.69 64.47 -32.33
CA LEU A 40 24.90 63.44 -33.01
C LEU A 40 24.10 64.13 -34.11
N SER A 41 24.20 63.59 -35.34
CA SER A 41 23.43 64.12 -36.46
C SER A 41 21.93 64.03 -36.15
N LYS A 42 21.13 64.95 -36.72
CA LYS A 42 19.67 64.90 -36.59
C LYS A 42 19.10 63.56 -37.05
N ASP A 43 19.73 62.93 -38.04
CA ASP A 43 19.32 61.61 -38.55
C ASP A 43 19.57 60.49 -37.54
N ASP A 44 20.67 60.55 -36.79
CA ASP A 44 21.00 59.58 -35.73
C ASP A 44 20.02 59.70 -34.55
N LEU A 45 19.65 60.93 -34.18
CA LEU A 45 18.65 61.18 -33.14
C LEU A 45 17.28 60.61 -33.54
N TRP A 46 16.91 60.75 -34.81
CA TRP A 46 15.64 60.22 -35.31
C TRP A 46 15.65 58.68 -35.35
N ALA A 47 16.74 58.06 -35.78
CA ALA A 47 16.90 56.61 -35.77
C ALA A 47 16.86 56.03 -34.34
N LEU A 48 17.49 56.71 -33.38
CA LEU A 48 17.45 56.34 -31.96
C LEU A 48 16.03 56.44 -31.40
N THR A 49 15.31 57.53 -31.71
CA THR A 49 13.92 57.72 -31.27
C THR A 49 13.02 56.59 -31.78
N LYS A 50 13.14 56.20 -33.06
CA LYS A 50 12.41 55.07 -33.61
C LYS A 50 12.73 53.74 -32.94
N THR A 51 14.01 53.53 -32.61
CA THR A 51 14.45 52.31 -31.92
C THR A 51 13.85 52.25 -30.52
N LEU A 52 13.89 53.36 -29.77
CA LEU A 52 13.27 53.48 -28.45
C LEU A 52 11.76 53.28 -28.48
N GLU A 53 11.06 53.83 -29.48
CA GLU A 53 9.62 53.61 -29.64
C GLU A 53 9.29 52.13 -29.89
N LYS A 54 10.10 51.45 -30.71
CA LYS A 54 9.95 50.01 -30.95
C LYS A 54 10.20 49.19 -29.68
N GLU A 55 11.25 49.49 -28.93
CA GLU A 55 11.54 48.82 -27.65
C GLU A 55 10.44 49.05 -26.63
N LYS A 56 9.93 50.29 -26.53
CA LYS A 56 8.78 50.62 -25.68
C LYS A 56 7.56 49.80 -26.04
N ALA A 57 7.25 49.65 -27.33
CA ALA A 57 6.11 48.84 -27.79
C ALA A 57 6.28 47.36 -27.43
N ILE A 58 7.49 46.80 -27.55
CA ILE A 58 7.78 45.41 -27.15
C ILE A 58 7.57 45.23 -25.65
N CYS A 59 8.10 46.14 -24.82
CA CYS A 59 7.93 46.08 -23.37
C CYS A 59 6.45 46.21 -22.96
N GLN A 60 5.68 47.08 -23.63
CA GLN A 60 4.24 47.21 -23.38
C GLN A 60 3.48 45.93 -23.75
N GLN A 61 3.82 45.30 -24.87
CA GLN A 61 3.22 44.02 -25.26
C GLN A 61 3.55 42.92 -24.25
N GLN A 62 4.80 42.84 -23.80
CA GLN A 62 5.21 41.87 -22.79
C GLN A 62 4.46 42.06 -21.46
N LEU A 63 4.25 43.31 -21.04
CA LEU A 63 3.47 43.62 -19.85
C LEU A 63 2.01 43.15 -20.01
N ALA A 64 1.38 43.45 -21.15
CA ALA A 64 0.01 43.00 -21.43
C ALA A 64 -0.11 41.47 -21.45
N ASP A 65 0.86 40.77 -22.03
CA ASP A 65 0.90 39.30 -22.05
C ASP A 65 1.04 38.71 -20.64
N GLN A 66 1.85 39.34 -19.79
CA GLN A 66 2.00 38.97 -18.38
C GLN A 66 0.72 39.20 -17.57
N GLU A 67 0.04 40.33 -17.76
CA GLU A 67 -1.25 40.62 -17.13
C GLU A 67 -2.32 39.60 -17.55
N ALA A 68 -2.38 39.26 -18.84
CA ALA A 68 -3.28 38.23 -19.34
C ALA A 68 -2.95 36.83 -18.76
N ALA A 69 -1.67 36.51 -18.60
CA ALA A 69 -1.25 35.26 -17.95
C ALA A 69 -1.65 35.22 -16.47
N ALA A 70 -1.48 36.32 -15.73
CA ALA A 70 -1.91 36.45 -14.35
C ALA A 70 -3.43 36.29 -14.20
N ALA A 71 -4.22 36.93 -15.09
CA ALA A 71 -5.67 36.78 -15.12
C ALA A 71 -6.11 35.33 -15.35
N ARG A 72 -5.45 34.60 -16.27
CA ARG A 72 -5.71 33.16 -16.50
C ARG A 72 -5.40 32.30 -15.28
N MET A 73 -4.29 32.58 -14.58
CA MET A 73 -3.93 31.85 -13.35
C MET A 73 -4.95 32.10 -12.23
N ASN A 74 -5.39 33.35 -12.06
CA ASN A 74 -6.41 33.70 -11.07
C ASN A 74 -7.76 33.01 -11.36
N GLY A 75 -8.15 32.89 -12.64
CA GLY A 75 -9.32 32.11 -13.04
C GLY A 75 -9.22 30.66 -12.60
N ARG A 76 -8.11 29.98 -12.94
CA ARG A 76 -7.87 28.59 -12.52
C ARG A 76 -7.88 28.41 -11.00
N LEU A 77 -7.31 29.35 -10.26
CA LEU A 77 -7.30 29.30 -8.79
C LEU A 77 -8.72 29.41 -8.22
N SER A 78 -9.56 30.28 -8.79
CA SER A 78 -10.98 30.39 -8.42
C SER A 78 -11.76 29.10 -8.70
N ASP A 79 -11.53 28.48 -9.86
CA ASP A 79 -12.16 27.20 -10.21
C ASP A 79 -11.75 26.09 -9.22
N GLN A 80 -10.46 26.02 -8.88
CA GLN A 80 -9.95 25.09 -7.87
C GLN A 80 -10.56 25.33 -6.49
N GLN A 81 -10.75 26.58 -6.08
CA GLN A 81 -11.42 26.91 -4.82
C GLN A 81 -12.87 26.42 -4.81
N THR A 82 -13.57 26.55 -5.95
CA THR A 82 -14.95 26.09 -6.10
C THR A 82 -15.05 24.56 -5.99
N GLU A 83 -14.16 23.83 -6.66
CA GLU A 83 -14.10 22.36 -6.54
C GLU A 83 -13.75 21.90 -5.12
N MET A 84 -12.83 22.58 -4.44
CA MET A 84 -12.50 22.30 -3.04
C MET A 84 -13.71 22.48 -2.12
N ILE A 85 -14.52 23.53 -2.33
CA ILE A 85 -15.75 23.75 -1.57
C ILE A 85 -16.76 22.62 -1.82
N ARG A 86 -16.90 22.16 -3.08
CA ARG A 86 -17.78 21.03 -3.42
C ARG A 86 -17.32 19.73 -2.75
N ALA A 87 -16.03 19.42 -2.81
CA ALA A 87 -15.47 18.24 -2.16
C ALA A 87 -15.67 18.27 -0.64
N GLN A 88 -15.49 19.44 0.00
CA GLN A 88 -15.70 19.59 1.44
C GLN A 88 -17.15 19.33 1.86
N ARG A 89 -18.12 19.70 1.00
CA ARG A 89 -19.53 19.38 1.21
C ARG A 89 -19.78 17.87 1.15
N GLN A 90 -19.24 17.18 0.14
CA GLN A 90 -19.38 15.72 0.02
C GLN A 90 -18.78 14.97 1.22
N ILE A 91 -17.60 15.40 1.70
CA ILE A 91 -16.99 14.84 2.91
C ILE A 91 -17.92 14.99 4.13
N THR A 92 -18.60 16.12 4.24
CA THR A 92 -19.54 16.37 5.35
C THR A 92 -20.76 15.45 5.27
N GLU A 93 -21.32 15.26 4.07
CA GLU A 93 -22.47 14.36 3.82
C GLU A 93 -22.11 12.88 4.10
N LEU A 94 -20.92 12.44 3.66
CA LEU A 94 -20.42 11.09 3.97
C LEU A 94 -20.22 10.87 5.47
N LYS A 95 -19.69 11.88 6.18
CA LYS A 95 -19.50 11.79 7.64
C LYS A 95 -20.83 11.62 8.37
N GLN A 96 -21.85 12.38 7.97
CA GLN A 96 -23.20 12.26 8.53
C GLN A 96 -23.79 10.85 8.27
N THR A 97 -23.61 10.33 7.05
CA THR A 97 -24.08 8.98 6.70
C THR A 97 -23.39 7.90 7.55
N ALA A 98 -22.09 8.05 7.81
CA ALA A 98 -21.34 7.13 8.67
C ALA A 98 -21.82 7.19 10.13
N ASP A 99 -22.13 8.38 10.64
CA ASP A 99 -22.66 8.56 12.00
C ASP A 99 -24.07 7.94 12.13
N ASP A 100 -24.91 8.09 11.11
CA ASP A 100 -26.25 7.47 11.07
C ASP A 100 -26.16 5.93 11.01
N LEU A 101 -25.27 5.37 10.17
CA LEU A 101 -25.01 3.92 10.12
C LEU A 101 -24.52 3.38 11.47
N ASN A 102 -23.60 4.10 12.14
CA ASN A 102 -23.12 3.73 13.46
C ASN A 102 -24.25 3.70 14.51
N ARG A 103 -25.20 4.63 14.41
CA ARG A 103 -26.40 4.64 15.27
C ARG A 103 -27.27 3.40 15.00
N THR A 104 -27.55 3.08 13.73
CA THR A 104 -28.33 1.89 13.36
C THR A 104 -27.68 0.60 13.84
N VAL A 105 -26.35 0.45 13.68
CA VAL A 105 -25.62 -0.73 14.18
C VAL A 105 -25.74 -0.86 15.70
N LYS A 106 -25.69 0.26 16.44
CA LYS A 106 -25.87 0.26 17.89
C LYS A 106 -27.28 -0.19 18.27
N GLU A 107 -28.30 0.31 17.61
CA GLU A 107 -29.70 -0.09 17.83
C GLU A 107 -29.92 -1.57 17.57
N LEU A 108 -29.37 -2.12 16.48
CA LEU A 108 -29.43 -3.54 16.16
C LEU A 108 -28.76 -4.42 17.22
N ARG A 109 -27.62 -4.00 17.76
CA ARG A 109 -26.93 -4.73 18.84
C ARG A 109 -27.75 -4.78 20.14
N GLU A 110 -28.39 -3.67 20.51
CA GLU A 110 -29.28 -3.65 21.68
C GLU A 110 -30.55 -4.49 21.44
N ALA A 111 -31.10 -4.48 20.22
CA ALA A 111 -32.21 -5.36 19.84
C ALA A 111 -31.83 -6.85 19.90
N GLU A 112 -30.63 -7.21 19.44
CA GLU A 112 -30.12 -8.59 19.54
C GLU A 112 -29.91 -9.01 21.00
N LYS A 113 -29.37 -8.12 21.83
CA LYS A 113 -29.20 -8.37 23.27
C LYS A 113 -30.55 -8.61 23.97
N THR A 114 -31.57 -7.83 23.65
CA THR A 114 -32.92 -8.02 24.21
C THR A 114 -33.59 -9.30 23.72
N ARG A 115 -33.36 -9.70 22.46
CA ARG A 115 -33.80 -11.00 21.93
C ARG A 115 -33.12 -12.17 22.65
N ASN A 116 -31.80 -12.15 22.77
CA ASN A 116 -31.04 -13.18 23.48
C ASN A 116 -31.46 -13.30 24.96
N ALA A 117 -31.81 -12.19 25.61
CA ALA A 117 -32.32 -12.20 26.99
C ALA A 117 -33.71 -12.86 27.10
N ARG A 118 -34.56 -12.76 26.07
CA ARG A 118 -35.86 -13.46 26.02
C ARG A 118 -35.68 -14.96 25.77
N ASP A 119 -34.76 -15.33 24.89
CA ASP A 119 -34.50 -16.74 24.56
C ASP A 119 -33.89 -17.52 25.75
N LEU A 120 -33.20 -16.85 26.69
CA LEU A 120 -32.70 -17.45 27.93
C LEU A 120 -33.79 -17.89 28.94
N VAL A 121 -35.05 -17.48 28.76
CA VAL A 121 -36.17 -17.86 29.65
C VAL A 121 -36.84 -19.18 29.21
N HIS A 122 -36.54 -19.68 28.01
CA HIS A 122 -36.95 -21.01 27.55
C HIS A 122 -35.69 -21.80 27.22
N GLY A 123 -35.26 -22.66 28.16
CA GLY A 123 -34.03 -23.44 28.09
C GLY A 123 -33.92 -24.27 26.82
N GLU A 124 -33.36 -23.66 25.77
CA GLU A 124 -32.93 -24.32 24.56
C GLU A 124 -31.62 -25.09 24.82
N PRO A 125 -31.49 -26.31 24.26
CA PRO A 125 -30.34 -27.18 24.46
C PRO A 125 -29.06 -26.47 23.99
N SER A 126 -28.06 -26.50 24.86
CA SER A 126 -26.73 -25.91 24.70
C SER A 126 -26.26 -25.82 23.24
N LYS A 127 -25.96 -24.59 22.79
CA LYS A 127 -25.17 -24.24 21.61
C LYS A 127 -24.21 -25.38 21.24
N ALA A 128 -24.43 -25.99 20.08
CA ALA A 128 -23.64 -27.12 19.61
C ALA A 128 -22.14 -26.76 19.68
N TRP A 129 -21.41 -27.43 20.59
CA TRP A 129 -19.99 -27.21 20.81
C TRP A 129 -19.16 -28.26 20.06
N GLY A 130 -17.88 -27.94 19.87
CA GLY A 130 -16.95 -28.72 19.05
C GLY A 130 -17.21 -28.59 17.56
N THR A 131 -16.24 -29.05 16.77
CA THR A 131 -16.32 -29.10 15.30
C THR A 131 -16.38 -30.55 14.87
N ILE A 132 -17.27 -30.89 13.94
CA ILE A 132 -17.29 -32.23 13.34
C ILE A 132 -16.13 -32.32 12.33
N MET A 133 -15.18 -33.21 12.61
CA MET A 133 -14.01 -33.47 11.76
C MET A 133 -14.00 -34.93 11.31
N TYR A 134 -13.20 -35.20 10.29
CA TYR A 134 -13.05 -36.51 9.67
C TYR A 134 -11.58 -36.92 9.75
N ALA A 135 -11.31 -38.18 10.07
CA ALA A 135 -9.95 -38.71 9.99
C ALA A 135 -9.53 -38.85 8.51
N ARG A 136 -8.36 -38.31 8.15
CA ARG A 136 -7.81 -38.40 6.79
C ARG A 136 -7.41 -39.83 6.43
N ASP A 137 -6.74 -40.48 7.36
CA ASP A 137 -6.21 -41.84 7.29
C ASP A 137 -6.55 -42.60 8.58
N ARG A 138 -6.30 -43.91 8.58
CA ARG A 138 -6.45 -44.74 9.78
C ARG A 138 -5.48 -44.24 10.85
N THR A 139 -5.99 -43.69 11.95
CA THR A 139 -5.16 -42.99 12.96
C THR A 139 -5.48 -43.40 14.39
N ASN A 140 -4.46 -43.46 15.24
CA ASN A 140 -4.60 -43.85 16.64
C ASN A 140 -5.18 -42.69 17.46
N ILE A 141 -6.16 -43.01 18.32
CA ILE A 141 -6.58 -42.16 19.43
C ILE A 141 -5.64 -42.45 20.60
N ARG A 142 -5.00 -41.44 21.15
CA ARG A 142 -3.97 -41.60 22.19
C ARG A 142 -4.43 -41.11 23.55
N THR A 143 -3.84 -41.63 24.63
CA THR A 143 -4.17 -41.22 26.00
C THR A 143 -3.64 -39.83 26.36
N LYS A 144 -2.61 -39.33 25.68
CA LYS A 144 -2.03 -37.98 25.88
C LYS A 144 -1.75 -37.31 24.54
N ARG A 145 -1.52 -35.99 24.54
CA ARG A 145 -1.18 -35.15 23.38
C ARG A 145 0.27 -35.36 22.90
N THR A 146 0.65 -36.61 22.66
CA THR A 146 2.01 -36.96 22.21
C THR A 146 2.02 -38.31 21.50
N VAL A 147 2.87 -38.42 20.47
CA VAL A 147 3.07 -39.64 19.66
C VAL A 147 3.67 -40.81 20.45
N ALA A 148 4.33 -40.55 21.58
CA ALA A 148 4.89 -41.61 22.42
C ALA A 148 3.84 -42.26 23.35
N SER A 149 2.66 -41.65 23.52
CA SER A 149 1.66 -42.16 24.46
C SER A 149 0.91 -43.38 23.94
N ARG A 150 0.43 -44.22 24.86
CA ARG A 150 -0.27 -45.46 24.55
C ARG A 150 -1.53 -45.18 23.69
N PRO A 151 -1.76 -45.94 22.61
CA PRO A 151 -3.03 -45.91 21.90
C PRO A 151 -4.18 -46.39 22.80
N ARG A 152 -5.26 -45.61 22.87
CA ARG A 152 -6.50 -45.94 23.58
C ARG A 152 -7.58 -46.46 22.63
N GLY A 153 -7.50 -46.09 21.36
CA GLY A 153 -8.42 -46.50 20.32
C GLY A 153 -7.88 -46.16 18.94
N LEU A 154 -8.73 -46.27 17.94
CA LEU A 154 -8.38 -46.09 16.54
C LEU A 154 -9.57 -45.49 15.81
N LEU A 155 -9.30 -44.52 14.93
CA LEU A 155 -10.26 -44.01 13.96
C LEU A 155 -9.97 -44.60 12.59
N ALA A 156 -11.02 -45.05 11.90
CA ALA A 156 -10.94 -45.43 10.50
C ALA A 156 -10.81 -44.17 9.61
N ALA A 157 -10.24 -44.32 8.41
CA ALA A 157 -10.22 -43.23 7.44
C ALA A 157 -11.65 -42.82 7.07
N GLY A 158 -11.94 -41.52 7.09
CA GLY A 158 -13.28 -40.95 6.90
C GLY A 158 -14.19 -41.03 8.13
N GLU A 159 -13.76 -41.64 9.23
CA GLU A 159 -14.56 -41.70 10.45
C GLU A 159 -14.76 -40.29 11.02
N ARG A 160 -16.01 -39.98 11.32
CA ARG A 160 -16.42 -38.67 11.82
C ARG A 160 -16.37 -38.63 13.34
N VAL A 161 -15.75 -37.58 13.88
CA VAL A 161 -15.65 -37.33 15.31
C VAL A 161 -15.98 -35.88 15.60
N LYS A 162 -16.43 -35.60 16.82
CA LYS A 162 -16.49 -34.23 17.32
C LYS A 162 -15.13 -33.90 17.94
N ALA A 163 -14.52 -32.79 17.53
CA ALA A 163 -13.19 -32.36 17.96
C ALA A 163 -13.26 -30.97 18.61
N ASP A 164 -12.58 -30.79 19.73
CA ASP A 164 -12.45 -29.52 20.44
C ASP A 164 -11.12 -29.52 21.24
N PHE A 165 -10.86 -28.46 22.01
CA PHE A 165 -9.69 -28.34 22.88
C PHE A 165 -8.36 -28.55 22.12
N LEU A 166 -8.12 -27.74 21.08
CA LEU A 166 -6.85 -27.77 20.35
C LEU A 166 -5.70 -27.29 21.25
N GLN A 167 -4.69 -28.13 21.43
CA GLN A 167 -3.48 -27.79 22.18
C GLN A 167 -2.31 -28.62 21.63
N ASP A 168 -1.18 -27.97 21.38
CA ASP A 168 0.07 -28.56 20.87
C ASP A 168 -0.13 -29.42 19.60
N ASP A 169 -1.00 -28.99 18.68
CA ASP A 169 -1.42 -29.74 17.48
C ASP A 169 -2.13 -31.08 17.77
N TRP A 170 -2.81 -31.18 18.91
CA TRP A 170 -3.72 -32.28 19.22
C TRP A 170 -5.13 -31.77 19.49
N TYR A 171 -6.13 -32.47 18.97
CA TYR A 171 -7.52 -32.30 19.37
C TYR A 171 -7.91 -33.35 20.39
N ALA A 172 -8.74 -32.96 21.37
CA ALA A 172 -9.54 -33.91 22.11
C ALA A 172 -10.70 -34.36 21.22
N VAL A 173 -10.85 -35.68 21.04
CA VAL A 173 -11.91 -36.25 20.19
C VAL A 173 -13.00 -36.90 21.03
N PHE A 174 -14.24 -36.67 20.63
CA PHE A 174 -15.47 -37.07 21.31
C PHE A 174 -16.38 -37.85 20.37
N LYS A 175 -17.30 -38.61 20.97
CA LYS A 175 -18.45 -39.13 20.22
C LYS A 175 -19.26 -37.96 19.68
N ILE A 176 -19.85 -38.11 18.49
CA ILE A 176 -20.67 -37.04 17.90
C ILE A 176 -21.91 -36.73 18.74
N THR A 177 -22.42 -37.75 19.43
CA THR A 177 -23.56 -37.66 20.36
C THR A 177 -23.20 -37.05 21.72
N GLU A 178 -21.93 -36.71 21.97
CA GLU A 178 -21.51 -36.12 23.23
C GLU A 178 -22.12 -34.72 23.37
N THR A 179 -22.85 -34.48 24.46
CA THR A 179 -23.57 -33.22 24.71
C THR A 179 -22.85 -32.35 25.71
N GLU A 180 -21.93 -32.89 26.51
CA GLU A 180 -21.21 -32.15 27.55
C GLU A 180 -19.80 -31.75 27.10
N ARG A 181 -19.52 -30.43 27.07
CA ARG A 181 -18.22 -29.88 26.69
C ARG A 181 -17.18 -30.04 27.82
N SER A 182 -16.63 -31.23 27.97
CA SER A 182 -15.65 -31.54 29.02
C SER A 182 -14.56 -32.48 28.52
N GLU A 183 -13.27 -32.10 28.63
CA GLU A 183 -12.14 -32.96 28.23
C GLU A 183 -12.14 -34.34 28.92
N LYS A 184 -12.76 -34.47 30.10
CA LYS A 184 -12.90 -35.74 30.81
C LYS A 184 -13.71 -36.79 30.03
N ASN A 185 -14.61 -36.34 29.17
CA ASN A 185 -15.45 -37.19 28.33
C ASN A 185 -14.79 -37.53 26.98
N ALA A 186 -13.55 -37.08 26.75
CA ALA A 186 -12.83 -37.37 25.52
C ALA A 186 -12.51 -38.87 25.38
N LEU A 187 -12.70 -39.39 24.17
CA LEU A 187 -12.21 -40.72 23.79
C LEU A 187 -10.67 -40.76 23.86
N GLY A 188 -10.03 -39.62 23.58
CA GLY A 188 -8.60 -39.37 23.74
C GLY A 188 -8.16 -38.24 22.82
N TYR A 189 -6.91 -38.28 22.38
CA TYR A 189 -6.30 -37.21 21.59
C TYR A 189 -5.84 -37.70 20.22
N VAL A 190 -6.05 -36.87 19.19
CA VAL A 190 -5.61 -37.14 17.81
C VAL A 190 -4.83 -35.94 17.27
N HIS A 191 -3.74 -36.20 16.56
CA HIS A 191 -2.89 -35.18 15.95
C HIS A 191 -3.67 -34.41 14.88
N ALA A 192 -3.73 -33.08 15.00
CA ALA A 192 -4.60 -32.20 14.25
C ALA A 192 -4.46 -32.32 12.71
N PRO A 193 -3.25 -32.41 12.12
CA PRO A 193 -3.07 -32.62 10.68
C PRO A 193 -3.71 -33.91 10.11
N ARG A 194 -4.06 -34.88 10.96
CA ARG A 194 -4.76 -36.11 10.56
C ARG A 194 -6.27 -35.98 10.57
N LEU A 195 -6.80 -34.87 11.08
CA LEU A 195 -8.21 -34.53 11.03
C LEU A 195 -8.42 -33.41 10.01
N PHE A 196 -9.54 -33.44 9.31
CA PHE A 196 -9.94 -32.34 8.43
C PHE A 196 -11.41 -32.04 8.62
N THR A 197 -11.77 -30.77 8.51
CA THR A 197 -13.16 -30.37 8.38
C THR A 197 -13.58 -30.58 6.94
N ARG A 198 -14.62 -31.37 6.71
CA ARG A 198 -15.37 -31.24 5.46
C ARG A 198 -16.05 -29.89 5.56
N SER A 199 -15.47 -28.86 4.96
CA SER A 199 -16.16 -27.60 4.71
C SER A 199 -17.48 -28.00 4.08
N LEU A 200 -18.59 -27.84 4.78
CA LEU A 200 -19.90 -28.01 4.18
C LEU A 200 -19.97 -26.92 3.11
N PRO A 201 -19.89 -27.24 1.80
CA PRO A 201 -20.35 -26.26 0.83
C PRO A 201 -21.83 -26.10 1.16
N GLY A 202 -22.23 -24.93 1.64
CA GLY A 202 -23.61 -24.69 2.06
C GLY A 202 -24.57 -25.16 0.96
N ARG A 203 -25.32 -26.23 1.24
CA ARG A 203 -26.73 -26.46 0.87
C ARG A 203 -27.28 -25.39 -0.09
N THR A 204 -27.72 -25.61 -1.34
CA THR A 204 -27.97 -26.77 -2.26
C THR A 204 -28.49 -26.17 -3.62
N PRO A 205 -28.84 -26.90 -4.72
CA PRO A 205 -28.94 -28.34 -4.93
C PRO A 205 -28.24 -28.89 -6.20
N GLU A 206 -27.99 -30.20 -6.15
CA GLU A 206 -28.13 -31.19 -7.24
C GLU A 206 -27.97 -30.70 -8.68
N THR A 207 -26.88 -31.12 -9.33
CA THR A 207 -26.93 -31.77 -10.64
C THR A 207 -25.65 -32.60 -10.78
N GLY A 208 -25.80 -33.91 -10.95
CA GLY A 208 -24.67 -34.80 -11.15
C GLY A 208 -23.97 -34.52 -12.48
N MET A 209 -22.67 -34.20 -12.43
CA MET A 209 -21.70 -34.44 -13.51
C MET A 209 -20.35 -34.62 -12.78
N LYS A 210 -19.74 -35.80 -12.83
CA LYS A 210 -18.78 -36.21 -13.87
C LYS A 210 -17.69 -35.13 -14.04
N GLU A 211 -16.55 -35.41 -13.42
CA GLU A 211 -15.20 -34.90 -13.73
C GLU A 211 -15.18 -33.51 -14.41
N ALA A 212 -15.13 -32.45 -13.60
CA ALA A 212 -15.15 -31.09 -14.10
C ALA A 212 -13.78 -30.68 -14.69
N PRO A 213 -13.77 -29.78 -15.70
CA PRO A 213 -12.62 -29.51 -16.56
C PRO A 213 -11.58 -28.60 -15.89
N PRO A 214 -10.33 -28.57 -16.37
CA PRO A 214 -9.22 -27.72 -15.88
C PRO A 214 -9.48 -26.19 -15.90
N ALA A 215 -10.66 -25.73 -16.30
CA ALA A 215 -11.01 -24.31 -16.43
C ALA A 215 -11.34 -23.62 -15.09
N ALA A 216 -11.83 -24.34 -14.08
CA ALA A 216 -12.20 -23.72 -12.79
C ALA A 216 -10.97 -23.30 -11.96
N ASP A 217 -9.90 -24.10 -11.97
CA ASP A 217 -8.65 -23.79 -11.28
C ASP A 217 -7.90 -22.60 -11.92
N ALA A 218 -8.04 -22.43 -13.25
CA ALA A 218 -7.49 -21.28 -13.94
C ALA A 218 -8.15 -19.97 -13.48
N LEU A 219 -9.47 -19.96 -13.30
CA LEU A 219 -10.22 -18.78 -12.88
C LEU A 219 -9.87 -18.36 -11.44
N VAL A 220 -9.74 -19.34 -10.53
CA VAL A 220 -9.33 -19.09 -9.14
C VAL A 220 -7.90 -18.54 -9.09
N LYS A 221 -7.00 -19.07 -9.92
CA LYS A 221 -5.62 -18.59 -10.01
C LYS A 221 -5.53 -17.14 -10.48
N GLU A 222 -6.39 -16.74 -11.40
CA GLU A 222 -6.42 -15.39 -11.97
C GLU A 222 -6.94 -14.36 -10.94
N ILE A 223 -8.05 -14.67 -10.26
CA ILE A 223 -8.67 -13.78 -9.25
C ILE A 223 -7.74 -13.50 -8.07
N PHE A 224 -6.93 -14.48 -7.66
CA PHE A 224 -6.00 -14.33 -6.53
C PHE A 224 -4.57 -13.98 -6.94
N SER A 225 -4.31 -13.69 -8.21
CA SER A 225 -2.98 -13.24 -8.65
C SER A 225 -2.78 -11.75 -8.46
N VAL A 226 -1.56 -11.34 -8.09
CA VAL A 226 -1.16 -9.93 -7.96
C VAL A 226 -0.35 -9.56 -9.19
N ALA A 227 -0.70 -8.48 -9.88
CA ALA A 227 0.14 -7.93 -10.93
C ALA A 227 1.06 -6.85 -10.35
N VAL A 228 2.36 -7.01 -10.56
CA VAL A 228 3.33 -5.93 -10.34
C VAL A 228 3.30 -5.05 -11.57
N LYS A 229 3.04 -3.75 -11.37
CA LYS A 229 2.95 -2.73 -12.43
C LYS A 229 4.30 -2.05 -12.67
N SER A 230 5.02 -1.74 -11.60
CA SER A 230 6.32 -1.08 -11.69
C SER A 230 7.19 -1.36 -10.47
N ILE A 231 8.51 -1.36 -10.67
CA ILE A 231 9.53 -1.43 -9.63
C ILE A 231 10.50 -0.27 -9.89
N ARG A 232 10.67 0.63 -8.92
CA ARG A 232 11.54 1.81 -9.06
C ARG A 232 12.40 2.00 -7.81
N HIS A 233 13.59 2.55 -8.00
CA HIS A 233 14.45 3.03 -6.94
C HIS A 233 14.51 4.56 -6.98
N MET A 234 14.54 5.19 -5.81
CA MET A 234 14.71 6.63 -5.68
C MET A 234 15.63 6.95 -4.51
N VAL A 235 16.55 7.89 -4.74
CA VAL A 235 17.35 8.51 -3.67
C VAL A 235 16.66 9.82 -3.26
N GLN A 236 16.33 9.95 -1.99
CA GLN A 236 15.71 11.14 -1.42
C GLN A 236 16.76 12.07 -0.77
N PRO A 237 16.41 13.35 -0.54
CA PRO A 237 17.25 14.26 0.24
C PRO A 237 17.61 13.67 1.61
N GLY A 238 18.85 13.87 2.05
CA GLY A 238 19.35 13.31 3.30
C GLY A 238 19.90 11.89 3.20
N GLY A 239 20.11 11.38 1.98
CA GLY A 239 20.76 10.08 1.75
C GLY A 239 19.86 8.87 2.03
N LYS A 240 18.54 9.09 2.15
CA LYS A 240 17.55 8.01 2.26
C LYS A 240 17.31 7.39 0.89
N GLU A 241 17.06 6.10 0.86
CA GLU A 241 16.74 5.40 -0.38
C GLU A 241 15.42 4.66 -0.26
N VAL A 242 14.64 4.64 -1.34
CA VAL A 242 13.31 4.04 -1.33
C VAL A 242 13.15 3.11 -2.52
N LEU A 243 12.80 1.86 -2.23
CA LEU A 243 12.25 0.94 -3.23
C LEU A 243 10.74 1.17 -3.31
N LEU A 244 10.23 1.46 -4.51
CA LEU A 244 8.81 1.62 -4.80
C LEU A 244 8.34 0.46 -5.66
N VAL A 245 7.36 -0.29 -5.17
CA VAL A 245 6.71 -1.39 -5.89
C VAL A 245 5.24 -1.07 -6.04
N GLU A 246 4.79 -0.92 -7.29
CA GLU A 246 3.39 -0.64 -7.60
C GLU A 246 2.65 -1.92 -7.97
N PHE A 247 1.48 -2.11 -7.38
CA PHE A 247 0.60 -3.24 -7.62
C PHE A 247 -0.71 -2.81 -8.29
N ASP A 248 -1.39 -3.75 -8.92
CA ASP A 248 -2.75 -3.58 -9.42
C ASP A 248 -3.82 -3.49 -8.32
N ARG A 249 -3.49 -3.98 -7.13
CA ARG A 249 -4.36 -3.97 -5.95
C ARG A 249 -3.55 -3.78 -4.67
N PHE A 250 -4.25 -3.52 -3.56
CA PHE A 250 -3.58 -3.47 -2.26
C PHE A 250 -2.93 -4.82 -1.94
N TYR A 251 -1.62 -4.83 -1.71
CA TYR A 251 -0.86 -6.03 -1.44
C TYR A 251 0.33 -5.73 -0.54
N VAL A 252 0.51 -6.53 0.52
CA VAL A 252 1.59 -6.40 1.50
C VAL A 252 2.57 -7.56 1.26
N PRO A 253 3.77 -7.31 0.68
CA PRO A 253 4.74 -8.37 0.46
C PRO A 253 5.40 -8.80 1.76
N ALA A 254 6.01 -9.99 1.76
CA ALA A 254 6.83 -10.44 2.87
C ALA A 254 8.24 -9.84 2.74
N VAL A 255 8.80 -9.35 3.85
CA VAL A 255 10.13 -8.74 3.88
C VAL A 255 11.03 -9.45 4.88
N TYR A 256 12.25 -9.75 4.46
CA TYR A 256 13.25 -10.45 5.26
C TYR A 256 14.62 -9.80 5.08
N ASN A 257 15.46 -9.92 6.10
CA ASN A 257 16.83 -9.41 6.07
C ASN A 257 17.81 -10.58 6.14
N ILE A 258 18.89 -10.47 5.39
CA ILE A 258 20.07 -11.33 5.48
C ILE A 258 21.21 -10.43 5.93
N GLU A 259 21.80 -10.76 7.07
CA GLU A 259 22.96 -10.07 7.63
C GLU A 259 24.26 -10.79 7.26
N GLY A 260 25.41 -10.15 7.54
CA GLY A 260 26.75 -10.70 7.29
C GLY A 260 27.48 -9.98 6.16
N ASP A 261 28.41 -10.69 5.49
CA ASP A 261 29.33 -10.12 4.49
C ASP A 261 28.64 -9.67 3.19
N ALA A 262 27.45 -10.20 2.92
CA ALA A 262 26.63 -9.86 1.77
C ALA A 262 25.22 -9.49 2.23
N PRO A 263 25.06 -8.35 2.93
CA PRO A 263 23.78 -8.00 3.51
C PRO A 263 22.74 -7.74 2.40
N MET A 264 21.53 -8.25 2.60
CA MET A 264 20.45 -8.14 1.63
C MET A 264 19.10 -7.93 2.32
N ILE A 265 18.24 -7.15 1.67
CA ILE A 265 16.82 -7.11 1.99
C ILE A 265 16.06 -7.83 0.88
N ILE A 266 15.21 -8.79 1.25
CA ILE A 266 14.42 -9.59 0.33
C ILE A 266 12.96 -9.19 0.48
N VAL A 267 12.31 -8.88 -0.65
CA VAL A 267 10.87 -8.63 -0.74
C VAL A 267 10.25 -9.69 -1.64
N ASP A 268 9.43 -10.57 -1.05
CA ASP A 268 8.73 -11.64 -1.75
C ASP A 268 7.27 -11.25 -2.03
N VAL A 269 6.91 -11.24 -3.32
CA VAL A 269 5.54 -11.05 -3.79
C VAL A 269 5.00 -12.42 -4.20
N THR A 270 4.05 -12.96 -3.45
CA THR A 270 3.45 -14.27 -3.73
C THR A 270 2.25 -14.16 -4.68
N ARG A 271 2.02 -15.22 -5.45
CA ARG A 271 0.95 -15.33 -6.45
C ARG A 271 1.05 -14.26 -7.54
N THR A 272 2.25 -13.96 -8.00
CA THR A 272 2.44 -12.96 -9.07
C THR A 272 2.09 -13.51 -10.44
N SER A 273 1.32 -12.74 -11.22
CA SER A 273 0.94 -13.06 -12.60
C SER A 273 1.78 -12.33 -13.66
N SER A 274 2.49 -11.28 -13.29
CA SER A 274 3.29 -10.47 -14.22
C SER A 274 4.76 -10.36 -13.80
N MET A 275 5.65 -10.43 -14.78
CA MET A 275 7.04 -10.00 -14.68
C MET A 275 7.46 -9.37 -16.00
N GLN A 276 8.03 -8.16 -15.94
CA GLN A 276 8.72 -7.58 -17.09
C GLN A 276 10.19 -7.98 -17.04
N LYS A 277 10.74 -8.43 -18.17
CA LYS A 277 12.15 -8.84 -18.28
C LYS A 277 13.12 -7.70 -17.93
N GLU A 278 12.68 -6.47 -18.17
CA GLU A 278 13.40 -5.22 -17.89
C GLU A 278 13.71 -5.03 -16.40
N TRP A 279 12.96 -5.66 -15.49
CA TRP A 279 13.17 -5.51 -14.05
C TRP A 279 14.22 -6.46 -13.48
N SER A 280 14.77 -7.37 -14.29
CA SER A 280 15.68 -8.41 -13.80
C SER A 280 16.84 -7.83 -12.99
N GLU A 281 17.29 -6.64 -13.37
CA GLU A 281 18.39 -5.94 -12.76
C GLU A 281 18.17 -4.42 -12.85
N ILE A 282 18.17 -3.74 -11.71
CA ILE A 282 17.99 -2.29 -11.61
C ILE A 282 19.26 -1.74 -10.95
N GLU A 283 20.00 -0.93 -11.71
CA GLU A 283 21.14 -0.16 -11.20
C GLU A 283 20.66 0.96 -10.28
N THR A 284 21.44 1.26 -9.26
CA THR A 284 21.08 2.23 -8.22
C THR A 284 22.17 3.27 -8.09
N ASP A 285 21.80 4.55 -8.08
CA ASP A 285 22.72 5.67 -7.82
C ASP A 285 22.89 5.97 -6.32
N GLY A 286 22.57 4.97 -5.49
CA GLY A 286 22.52 5.04 -4.04
C GLY A 286 23.88 4.87 -3.36
N THR A 287 23.92 5.16 -2.06
CA THR A 287 25.07 4.90 -1.18
C THR A 287 24.80 3.82 -0.13
N LEU A 288 23.54 3.37 -0.02
CA LEU A 288 23.05 2.35 0.91
C LEU A 288 22.74 1.05 0.16
N ILE A 289 22.08 1.16 -0.99
CA ILE A 289 21.75 0.02 -1.86
C ILE A 289 22.76 0.00 -3.00
N ARG A 290 23.42 -1.15 -3.17
CA ARG A 290 24.39 -1.37 -4.25
C ARG A 290 23.72 -1.70 -5.57
N LYS A 291 22.65 -2.51 -5.49
CA LYS A 291 22.00 -3.11 -6.64
C LYS A 291 20.66 -3.72 -6.27
N ILE A 292 19.70 -3.67 -7.18
CA ILE A 292 18.41 -4.37 -7.02
C ILE A 292 18.31 -5.45 -8.10
N ARG A 293 17.97 -6.68 -7.71
CA ARG A 293 17.72 -7.81 -8.61
C ARG A 293 16.32 -8.33 -8.44
N VAL A 294 15.66 -8.68 -9.54
CA VAL A 294 14.32 -9.26 -9.51
C VAL A 294 14.35 -10.63 -10.17
N ALA A 295 14.00 -11.66 -9.41
CA ALA A 295 14.03 -13.05 -9.86
C ALA A 295 12.65 -13.70 -9.70
N PRO A 296 12.09 -14.31 -10.76
CA PRO A 296 10.87 -15.09 -10.65
C PRO A 296 11.19 -16.50 -10.13
N ASN A 297 10.32 -17.01 -9.28
CA ASN A 297 10.24 -18.42 -8.92
C ASN A 297 8.88 -18.96 -9.36
N PRO A 298 8.73 -19.39 -10.63
CA PRO A 298 7.44 -19.81 -11.19
C PRO A 298 6.88 -21.05 -10.51
N ALA A 299 7.74 -21.93 -9.98
CA ALA A 299 7.32 -23.13 -9.26
C ALA A 299 6.60 -22.78 -7.93
N ALA A 300 7.05 -21.74 -7.24
CA ALA A 300 6.41 -21.24 -6.02
C ALA A 300 5.37 -20.13 -6.29
N GLY A 301 5.31 -19.61 -7.52
CA GLY A 301 4.52 -18.43 -7.87
C GLY A 301 4.98 -17.18 -7.11
N ILE A 302 6.29 -17.02 -6.90
CA ILE A 302 6.87 -15.89 -6.14
C ILE A 302 7.70 -15.03 -7.09
N LEU A 303 7.52 -13.71 -7.02
CA LEU A 303 8.49 -12.74 -7.55
C LEU A 303 9.33 -12.23 -6.38
N ARG A 304 10.64 -12.46 -6.44
CA ARG A 304 11.59 -12.09 -5.39
C ARG A 304 12.38 -10.86 -5.82
N ILE A 305 12.29 -9.79 -5.06
CA ILE A 305 13.08 -8.56 -5.23
C ILE A 305 14.18 -8.58 -4.16
N MET A 306 15.44 -8.52 -4.58
CA MET A 306 16.62 -8.56 -3.71
C MET A 306 17.35 -7.23 -3.79
N MET A 307 17.42 -6.52 -2.68
CA MET A 307 18.18 -5.30 -2.53
C MET A 307 19.53 -5.67 -1.91
N HIS A 308 20.60 -5.67 -2.71
CA HIS A 308 21.95 -5.88 -2.21
C HIS A 308 22.42 -4.62 -1.50
N MET A 309 22.71 -4.74 -0.22
CA MET A 309 23.14 -3.64 0.62
C MET A 309 24.66 -3.48 0.56
N ILE A 310 25.15 -2.29 0.88
CA ILE A 310 26.59 -2.05 1.09
C ILE A 310 27.02 -2.73 2.41
N PRO A 311 28.11 -3.52 2.43
CA PRO A 311 28.58 -4.11 3.68
C PRO A 311 29.05 -3.02 4.67
N ASP A 312 29.25 -3.41 5.93
CA ASP A 312 29.83 -2.56 6.98
C ASP A 312 29.04 -1.29 7.33
N LYS A 313 27.74 -1.29 7.03
CA LYS A 313 26.79 -0.23 7.42
C LYS A 313 25.63 -0.81 8.21
N ASN A 314 25.12 0.00 9.14
CA ASN A 314 23.88 -0.28 9.84
C ASN A 314 22.71 0.37 9.09
N TYR A 315 21.58 -0.32 9.07
CA TYR A 315 20.41 0.07 8.31
C TYR A 315 19.16 0.08 9.19
N ASP A 316 18.33 1.09 9.02
CA ASP A 316 16.93 1.05 9.44
C ASP A 316 16.04 0.94 8.20
N VAL A 317 15.05 0.05 8.28
CA VAL A 317 14.18 -0.33 7.17
C VAL A 317 12.74 -0.11 7.57
N LYS A 318 12.05 0.79 6.86
CA LYS A 318 10.69 1.19 7.18
C LYS A 318 9.73 0.93 6.02
N PRO A 319 8.85 -0.08 6.12
CA PRO A 319 7.81 -0.31 5.13
C PRO A 319 6.68 0.72 5.29
N THR A 320 6.23 1.28 4.18
CA THR A 320 5.10 2.23 4.11
C THR A 320 4.21 1.88 2.91
N PHE A 321 2.90 2.08 3.05
CA PHE A 321 1.94 1.89 1.97
C PHE A 321 1.30 3.22 1.59
N TYR A 322 1.30 3.51 0.29
CA TYR A 322 0.59 4.64 -0.28
C TYR A 322 -0.58 4.14 -1.11
N THR A 323 -1.78 4.63 -0.78
CA THR A 323 -3.00 4.36 -1.53
C THR A 323 -3.52 5.67 -2.13
N GLY A 324 -3.33 5.86 -3.43
CA GLY A 324 -4.09 6.83 -4.23
C GLY A 324 -5.35 6.19 -4.82
N GLU A 325 -6.18 6.97 -5.52
CA GLU A 325 -7.34 6.43 -6.26
C GLU A 325 -6.89 5.30 -7.20
N ASP A 326 -5.85 5.54 -8.01
CA ASP A 326 -5.39 4.59 -9.04
C ASP A 326 -4.05 3.91 -8.73
N SER A 327 -3.32 4.36 -7.71
CA SER A 327 -2.01 3.80 -7.36
C SER A 327 -2.04 3.06 -6.02
N LYS A 328 -1.48 1.86 -6.00
CA LYS A 328 -1.32 1.02 -4.81
C LYS A 328 0.18 0.71 -4.70
N VAL A 329 0.89 1.58 -3.99
CA VAL A 329 2.36 1.56 -3.95
C VAL A 329 2.83 1.10 -2.58
N TYR A 330 3.66 0.07 -2.59
CA TYR A 330 4.48 -0.30 -1.46
C TYR A 330 5.83 0.40 -1.54
N ALA A 331 6.22 1.06 -0.46
CA ALA A 331 7.49 1.73 -0.33
C ALA A 331 8.30 1.08 0.79
N LEU A 332 9.55 0.75 0.50
CA LEU A 332 10.50 0.29 1.50
C LEU A 332 11.61 1.33 1.61
N GLU A 333 11.52 2.17 2.65
CA GLU A 333 12.52 3.18 2.95
C GLU A 333 13.70 2.54 3.68
N VAL A 334 14.90 2.84 3.22
CA VAL A 334 16.17 2.41 3.80
C VAL A 334 16.95 3.65 4.21
N THR A 335 17.38 3.68 5.47
CA THR A 335 18.19 4.77 6.00
C THR A 335 19.45 4.21 6.66
N GLY A 336 20.58 4.90 6.49
CA GLY A 336 21.82 4.55 7.16
C GLY A 336 21.77 5.02 8.61
N VAL A 337 22.16 4.14 9.54
CA VAL A 337 22.27 4.46 10.96
C VAL A 337 23.75 4.69 11.27
N THR A 338 24.09 5.90 11.69
CA THR A 338 25.44 6.19 12.22
C THR A 338 25.60 5.43 13.53
N PRO A 339 26.69 4.66 13.72
CA PRO A 339 26.92 3.89 14.95
C PRO A 339 27.01 4.75 16.21
#